data_AF-G5IBI1-F1
#
_entry.id   AF-G5IBI1-F1
#
_cell.length_a   1.000
_cell.length_b   1.000
_cell.length_c   1.000
_cell.angle_alpha   90.00
_cell.angle_beta   90.00
_cell.angle_gamma   90.00
#
_symmetry.space_group_name_H-M   'P 1'
#
loop_
_entity.id
_entity.type
_entity.pdbx_description
1 polymer ?
#
loop_
_entity_poly.entity_id
_entity_poly.type
_entity_poly.pdbx_seq_one_letter_code
_entity_poly.pdbx_strand_id
1 'polypeptide(L)'
;MEIIKQYLEKAGVTGFLLEKKLKSFKEHDDIGNEFSDWILNGEYAVEREVRVEGYSAKDLAGMSKYLNGEGAFSLLILLRENPQKGLRLIREGFKLK
;
A
#
# COMPACT_ATOMS: atom_id res chain seq x y z
N MET A 1 -7.90 -11.81 -0.22
CA MET A 1 -8.68 -10.61 -0.66
C MET A 1 -9.81 -10.20 0.29
N GLU A 2 -10.52 -11.13 0.95
CA GLU A 2 -11.65 -10.78 1.83
C GLU A 2 -11.25 -9.90 3.02
N ILE A 3 -10.08 -10.15 3.60
CA ILE A 3 -9.50 -9.37 4.71
C ILE A 3 -9.22 -7.93 4.30
N ILE A 4 -8.58 -7.73 3.14
CA ILE A 4 -8.32 -6.39 2.57
C ILE A 4 -9.63 -5.65 2.34
N LYS A 5 -10.64 -6.33 1.78
CA LYS A 5 -11.96 -5.75 1.55
C LYS A 5 -12.57 -5.25 2.87
N GLN A 6 -12.62 -6.09 3.90
CA GLN A 6 -13.15 -5.70 5.21
C GLN A 6 -12.38 -4.55 5.84
N TYR A 7 -11.05 -4.53 5.70
CA TYR A 7 -10.22 -3.43 6.20
C TYR A 7 -10.56 -2.11 5.51
N LEU A 8 -10.65 -2.11 4.17
CA LEU A 8 -11.00 -0.94 3.38
C LEU A 8 -12.42 -0.45 3.71
N GLU A 9 -13.39 -1.36 3.86
CA GLU A 9 -14.75 -1.01 4.27
C GLU A 9 -14.77 -0.37 5.67
N LYS A 10 -14.01 -0.92 6.62
CA LYS A 10 -13.84 -0.31 7.96
C LYS A 10 -13.16 1.06 7.92
N ALA A 11 -12.25 1.27 6.98
CA ALA A 11 -11.62 2.56 6.72
C ALA A 11 -12.56 3.57 6.02
N GLY A 12 -13.80 3.16 5.69
CA GLY A 12 -14.80 4.02 5.04
C GLY A 12 -14.72 4.02 3.50
N VAL A 13 -13.86 3.17 2.92
CA VAL A 13 -13.75 3.01 1.48
C VAL A 13 -14.91 2.13 0.99
N THR A 14 -15.84 2.72 0.25
CA THR A 14 -17.05 2.02 -0.23
C THR A 14 -17.30 2.26 -1.73
N GLY A 15 -18.17 1.44 -2.32
CA GLY A 15 -18.59 1.54 -3.71
C GLY A 15 -17.46 1.34 -4.72
N PHE A 16 -17.45 2.15 -5.77
CA PHE A 16 -16.51 2.03 -6.89
C PHE A 16 -15.03 2.12 -6.48
N LEU A 17 -14.71 2.90 -5.43
CA LEU A 17 -13.33 3.05 -4.96
C LEU A 17 -12.80 1.77 -4.32
N LEU A 18 -13.65 1.04 -3.59
CA LEU A 18 -13.32 -0.24 -2.98
C LEU A 18 -13.00 -1.27 -4.05
N GLU A 19 -13.87 -1.40 -5.06
CA GLU A 19 -13.66 -2.34 -6.17
C GLU A 19 -12.39 -2.02 -6.95
N LYS A 20 -12.14 -0.72 -7.21
CA LYS A 20 -10.91 -0.29 -7.90
C LYS A 20 -9.66 -0.66 -7.10
N LYS A 21 -9.62 -0.36 -5.80
CA LYS A 21 -8.48 -0.74 -4.94
C LYS A 21 -8.31 -2.25 -4.89
N LEU A 22 -9.38 -3.00 -4.65
CA LEU A 22 -9.34 -4.46 -4.63
C LEU A 22 -8.83 -5.03 -5.95
N LYS A 23 -9.23 -4.45 -7.07
CA LYS A 23 -8.72 -4.85 -8.38
C LYS A 23 -7.22 -4.58 -8.50
N SER A 24 -6.73 -3.40 -8.12
CA SER A 24 -5.29 -3.12 -8.13
C SER A 24 -4.51 -4.09 -7.23
N PHE A 25 -5.00 -4.39 -6.03
CA PHE A 25 -4.40 -5.40 -5.15
C PHE A 25 -4.44 -6.82 -5.74
N LYS A 26 -5.46 -7.14 -6.54
CA LYS A 26 -5.58 -8.43 -7.24
C LYS A 26 -4.63 -8.55 -8.42
N GLU A 27 -4.44 -7.46 -9.15
CA GLU A 27 -3.48 -7.39 -10.26
C GLU A 27 -2.03 -7.41 -9.75
N HIS A 28 -1.82 -7.05 -8.48
CA HIS A 28 -0.55 -7.11 -7.77
C HIS A 28 -0.62 -8.03 -6.55
N ASP A 29 -0.84 -9.32 -6.81
CA ASP A 29 -1.10 -10.35 -5.78
C ASP A 29 0.02 -10.43 -4.72
N ASP A 30 1.27 -10.18 -5.09
CA ASP A 30 2.40 -10.06 -4.17
C ASP A 30 2.19 -8.96 -3.12
N ILE A 31 1.80 -7.75 -3.55
CA ILE A 31 1.50 -6.63 -2.65
C ILE A 31 0.23 -6.89 -1.84
N GLY A 32 -0.79 -7.49 -2.49
CA GLY A 32 -2.03 -7.86 -1.83
C GLY A 32 -1.86 -8.92 -0.74
N ASN A 33 -0.99 -9.91 -0.96
CA ASN A 33 -0.67 -10.93 0.03
C ASN A 33 0.06 -10.32 1.23
N GLU A 34 1.09 -9.50 1.00
CA GLU A 34 1.76 -8.80 2.10
C GLU A 34 0.82 -7.89 2.88
N PHE A 35 -0.09 -7.19 2.19
CA PHE A 35 -1.07 -6.34 2.88
C PHE A 35 -2.03 -7.16 3.73
N SER A 36 -2.45 -8.34 3.25
CA SER A 36 -3.29 -9.26 4.02
C SER A 36 -2.56 -9.77 5.26
N ASP A 37 -1.29 -10.14 5.13
CA ASP A 37 -0.43 -10.53 6.26
C ASP A 37 -0.25 -9.38 7.26
N TRP A 38 -0.06 -8.14 6.79
CA TRP A 38 0.02 -6.97 7.66
C TRP A 38 -1.27 -6.71 8.41
N ILE A 39 -2.44 -6.89 7.77
CA ILE A 39 -3.73 -6.74 8.45
C ILE A 39 -3.93 -7.80 9.55
N LEU A 40 -3.44 -9.03 9.32
CA LEU A 40 -3.57 -10.15 10.26
C LEU A 40 -2.57 -10.07 11.42
N ASN A 41 -1.30 -9.78 11.12
CA ASN A 41 -0.20 -9.80 12.09
C ASN A 41 0.07 -8.42 12.68
N GLY A 42 -0.32 -7.34 12.01
CA GLY A 42 -0.01 -5.96 12.40
C GLY A 42 1.44 -5.55 12.09
N GLU A 43 2.22 -6.41 11.44
CA GLU A 43 3.65 -6.23 11.21
C GLU A 43 3.98 -6.31 9.71
N TYR A 44 4.94 -5.49 9.28
CA TYR A 44 5.42 -5.52 7.90
C TYR A 44 6.34 -6.72 7.69
N ALA A 45 6.20 -7.42 6.57
CA ALA A 45 7.12 -8.47 6.19
C ALA A 45 8.56 -7.91 6.08
N VAL A 46 9.54 -8.70 6.53
CA VAL A 46 10.96 -8.35 6.43
C VAL A 46 11.68 -9.29 5.47
N GLU A 47 11.45 -10.60 5.56
CA GLU A 47 12.08 -11.58 4.68
C GLU A 47 11.35 -11.75 3.33
N ARG A 48 10.04 -11.51 3.32
CA ARG A 48 9.17 -11.62 2.13
C ARG A 48 8.64 -10.26 1.69
N GLU A 49 9.40 -9.20 2.01
CA GLU A 49 8.97 -7.84 1.71
C GLU A 49 8.93 -7.56 0.21
N VAL A 50 7.84 -6.98 -0.27
CA VAL A 50 7.70 -6.57 -1.65
C VAL A 50 8.42 -5.25 -1.85
N ARG A 51 9.45 -5.25 -2.69
CA ARG A 51 10.23 -4.06 -3.05
C ARG A 51 9.88 -3.60 -4.46
N VAL A 52 9.44 -2.35 -4.59
CA VAL A 52 9.18 -1.71 -5.88
C VAL A 52 10.05 -0.46 -5.97
N GLU A 53 10.82 -0.33 -7.05
CA GLU A 53 11.79 0.78 -7.25
C GLU A 53 12.78 0.95 -6.07
N GLY A 54 13.05 -0.14 -5.32
CA GLY A 54 13.94 -0.14 -4.17
C GLY A 54 13.31 0.23 -2.83
N TYR A 55 12.00 0.49 -2.77
CA TYR A 55 11.26 0.79 -1.55
C TYR A 55 10.28 -0.33 -1.18
N SER A 56 10.19 -0.67 0.10
CA SER A 56 9.14 -1.56 0.62
C SER A 56 8.05 -0.82 1.38
N ALA A 57 6.95 -1.52 1.70
CA ALA A 57 5.85 -0.96 2.49
C ALA A 57 6.35 -0.40 3.82
N LYS A 58 7.31 -1.10 4.43
CA LYS A 58 7.94 -0.73 5.69
C LYS A 58 8.75 0.56 5.58
N ASP A 59 9.56 0.70 4.53
CA ASP A 59 10.32 1.93 4.27
C ASP A 59 9.36 3.12 4.12
N LEU A 60 8.32 2.96 3.31
CA LEU A 60 7.33 4.01 3.05
C LEU A 60 6.54 4.39 4.30
N ALA A 61 6.16 3.41 5.13
CA ALA A 61 5.51 3.64 6.41
C ALA A 61 6.43 4.37 7.40
N GLY A 62 7.74 4.10 7.36
CA GLY A 62 8.75 4.80 8.15
C GLY A 62 8.97 6.26 7.73
N MET A 63 8.68 6.62 6.47
CA MET A 63 8.83 8.00 5.98
C MET A 63 7.77 8.94 6.50
N SER A 64 6.54 8.47 6.71
CA SER A 64 5.43 9.33 7.15
C SER A 64 4.37 8.54 7.90
N LYS A 65 3.91 9.08 9.04
CA LYS A 65 2.78 8.54 9.80
C LYS A 65 1.49 8.40 8.98
N TYR A 66 1.35 9.20 7.92
CA TYR A 66 0.19 9.18 7.02
C TYR A 66 0.25 8.05 5.97
N LEU A 67 1.42 7.43 5.79
CA LEU A 67 1.62 6.29 4.91
C LEU A 67 1.60 4.97 5.66
N ASN A 68 1.36 4.98 6.97
CA ASN A 68 1.28 3.74 7.72
C ASN A 68 0.05 2.92 7.27
N GLY A 69 0.24 1.63 7.04
CA GLY A 69 -0.77 0.68 6.59
C GLY A 69 -1.14 0.90 5.13
N GLU A 70 -2.43 1.13 4.87
CA GLU A 70 -3.00 1.22 3.52
C GLU A 70 -2.29 2.23 2.62
N GLY A 71 -1.80 3.34 3.17
CA GLY A 71 -1.06 4.35 2.41
C GLY A 71 0.25 3.83 1.82
N ALA A 72 1.02 3.03 2.56
CA ALA A 72 2.27 2.44 2.10
C ALA A 72 2.02 1.43 0.97
N PHE A 73 1.03 0.56 1.14
CA PHE A 73 0.67 -0.43 0.14
C PHE A 73 0.08 0.21 -1.13
N SER A 74 -0.77 1.22 -0.98
CA SER A 74 -1.27 2.00 -2.12
C SER A 74 -0.15 2.72 -2.86
N LEU A 75 0.87 3.21 -2.14
CA LEU A 75 2.01 3.89 -2.75
C LEU A 75 2.96 2.90 -3.46
N LEU A 76 3.15 1.70 -2.91
CA LEU A 76 3.85 0.58 -3.57
C LEU A 76 3.21 0.23 -4.91
N ILE A 77 1.87 0.11 -4.93
CA ILE A 77 1.12 -0.10 -6.18
C ILE A 77 1.35 1.06 -7.13
N LEU A 78 1.24 2.30 -6.64
CA LEU A 78 1.48 3.48 -7.48
C LEU A 78 2.90 3.52 -8.04
N LEU A 79 3.91 3.11 -7.28
CA LEU A 79 5.29 2.98 -7.76
C LEU A 79 5.38 1.93 -8.88
N ARG A 80 4.59 0.86 -8.80
CA ARG A 80 4.60 -0.21 -9.79
C ARG A 80 3.88 0.17 -11.07
N GLU A 81 2.72 0.82 -10.93
CA GLU A 81 1.93 1.30 -12.07
C GLU A 81 2.53 2.57 -12.71
N ASN A 82 3.07 3.46 -11.89
CA ASN A 82 3.61 4.76 -12.28
C ASN A 82 4.81 5.16 -11.38
N PRO A 83 6.00 4.56 -11.63
CA PRO A 83 7.20 4.81 -10.81
C PRO A 83 7.57 6.30 -10.76
N GLN A 84 7.39 7.02 -11.88
CA GLN A 84 7.59 8.47 -11.96
C GLN A 84 6.79 9.25 -10.91
N LYS A 85 5.50 8.93 -10.72
CA LYS A 85 4.64 9.60 -9.73
C LYS A 85 4.96 9.17 -8.31
N GLY A 86 5.17 7.87 -8.08
CA GLY A 86 5.50 7.36 -6.74
C GLY A 86 6.82 7.93 -6.23
N LEU A 87 7.88 7.89 -7.05
CA LEU A 87 9.19 8.46 -6.71
C LEU A 87 9.11 9.97 -6.48
N ARG A 88 8.26 10.66 -7.24
CA ARG A 88 8.02 12.09 -7.05
C ARG A 88 7.38 12.37 -5.69
N LEU A 89 6.37 11.60 -5.28
CA LEU A 89 5.73 11.75 -3.95
C LEU A 89 6.72 11.52 -2.81
N ILE A 90 7.58 10.49 -2.94
CA ILE A 90 8.66 10.19 -1.99
C ILE A 90 9.66 11.34 -1.92
N ARG A 91 10.11 11.85 -3.08
CA ARG A 91 11.05 12.98 -3.17
C ARG A 91 10.47 14.28 -2.66
N GLU A 92 9.19 14.55 -2.91
CA GLU A 92 8.48 15.72 -2.40
C GLU A 92 8.19 15.61 -0.88
N GLY A 93 8.52 14.46 -0.27
CA GLY A 93 8.49 14.27 1.19
C GLY A 93 7.09 14.33 1.77
N PHE A 94 6.06 14.03 0.97
CA PHE A 94 4.65 14.10 1.38
C PHE A 94 4.32 15.42 2.09
N LYS A 95 4.84 16.55 1.59
CA LYS A 95 4.53 17.89 2.11
C LYS A 95 3.02 18.15 2.06
N LEU A 96 2.33 17.79 3.12
CA LEU A 96 1.04 18.36 3.50
C LEU A 96 1.32 19.84 3.77
N LYS A 97 0.85 20.69 2.86
CA LYS A 97 0.91 22.14 3.00
C LYS A 97 -0.13 22.61 4.01
#